data_AF-A0A7G9YSW1-F1
#
_entry.id   AF-A0A7G9YSW1-F1
#
_cell.length_a   1.000
_cell.length_b   1.000
_cell.length_c   1.000
_cell.angle_alpha   90.00
_cell.angle_beta   90.00
_cell.angle_gamma   90.00
#
_symmetry.space_group_name_H-M   'P 1'
#
loop_
_entity.id
_entity.type
_entity.pdbx_description
1 polymer ?
#
loop_
_entity_poly.entity_id
_entity_poly.type
_entity_poly.pdbx_seq_one_letter_code
_entity_poly.pdbx_strand_id
1 'polypeptide(L)'
;MGDVAAIGGKEIGRYSVKGFKGYFSQNFLNSLKGLSQFKQEKIISQRIIAHVTKPKDRIVIMSSYDEKGTITVNTVSNTILKEKNMI
;
A
#
# COMPACT_ATOMS: atom_id res chain seq x y z
N MET A 1 -4.25 -22.09 3.25
CA MET A 1 -3.47 -20.85 3.08
C MET A 1 -4.09 -20.05 1.95
N GLY A 2 -3.99 -18.72 1.96
CA GLY A 2 -4.45 -17.89 0.85
C GLY A 2 -3.39 -17.76 -0.25
N ASP A 3 -3.80 -17.31 -1.43
CA ASP A 3 -2.94 -17.23 -2.63
C ASP A 3 -2.64 -15.79 -3.05
N VAL A 4 -3.43 -14.82 -2.57
CA VAL A 4 -3.30 -13.41 -2.96
C VAL A 4 -2.59 -12.63 -1.87
N ALA A 5 -1.39 -12.13 -2.19
CA ALA A 5 -0.56 -11.40 -1.25
C ALA A 5 -1.18 -10.05 -0.84
N ALA A 6 -0.98 -9.68 0.42
CA ALA A 6 -1.42 -8.41 0.98
C ALA A 6 -0.28 -7.63 1.63
N ILE A 7 -0.31 -6.30 1.49
CA ILE A 7 0.68 -5.39 2.07
C ILE A 7 0.07 -4.68 3.29
N GLY A 8 0.83 -4.66 4.40
CA GLY A 8 0.57 -3.82 5.54
C GLY A 8 1.55 -2.65 5.63
N GLY A 9 1.33 -1.77 6.61
CA GLY A 9 2.18 -0.59 6.79
C GLY A 9 3.63 -0.98 7.09
N LYS A 10 3.85 -1.98 7.95
CA LYS A 10 5.18 -2.45 8.34
C LYS A 10 6.04 -2.89 7.14
N GLU A 11 5.39 -3.38 6.09
CA GLU A 11 6.03 -3.88 4.88
C GLU A 11 6.42 -2.77 3.90
N ILE A 12 5.95 -1.54 4.10
CA ILE A 12 6.30 -0.39 3.25
C ILE A 12 7.61 0.23 3.75
N GLY A 13 8.62 0.28 2.89
CA GLY A 13 9.86 1.02 3.07
C GLY A 13 9.83 2.37 2.37
N ARG A 14 10.97 3.08 2.43
CA ARG A 14 11.18 4.24 1.57
C ARG A 14 11.38 3.74 0.14
N TYR A 15 10.48 4.11 -0.76
CA TYR A 15 10.51 3.77 -2.19
C TYR A 15 10.55 2.26 -2.50
N SER A 16 10.12 1.42 -1.56
CA SER A 16 10.16 -0.04 -1.75
C SER A 16 9.14 -0.76 -0.87
N VAL A 17 8.78 -1.98 -1.27
CA VAL A 17 8.00 -2.93 -0.47
C VAL A 17 8.93 -4.06 -0.02
N LYS A 18 9.01 -4.30 1.29
CA LYS A 18 9.96 -5.23 1.92
C LYS A 18 9.46 -6.67 2.00
N GLY A 19 8.18 -6.91 1.69
CA GLY A 19 7.55 -8.22 1.76
C GLY A 19 6.03 -8.11 1.82
N PHE A 20 5.39 -9.18 2.27
CA PHE A 20 3.94 -9.26 2.41
C PHE A 20 3.55 -9.53 3.85
N LYS A 21 2.46 -8.91 4.29
CA LYS A 21 1.89 -9.12 5.63
C LYS A 21 1.30 -10.53 5.76
N GLY A 22 0.79 -11.06 4.66
CA GLY A 22 0.13 -12.36 4.58
C GLY A 22 -0.61 -12.52 3.26
N TYR A 23 -1.46 -13.53 3.20
CA TYR A 23 -2.18 -13.91 1.99
C TYR A 23 -3.67 -14.13 2.29
N PHE A 24 -4.52 -13.68 1.37
CA PHE A 24 -5.95 -13.94 1.37
C PHE A 24 -6.30 -15.01 0.34
N SER A 25 -7.34 -15.80 0.62
CA SER A 25 -7.89 -16.71 -0.39
C SER A 25 -8.68 -15.92 -1.44
N GLN A 26 -8.70 -16.40 -2.67
CA GLN A 26 -9.47 -15.76 -3.74
C GLN A 26 -10.97 -15.73 -3.41
N ASN A 27 -11.50 -16.79 -2.80
CA ASN A 27 -12.90 -16.85 -2.38
C ASN A 27 -13.25 -15.76 -1.36
N PHE A 28 -12.36 -15.50 -0.39
CA PHE A 28 -12.56 -14.41 0.56
C PHE A 28 -12.57 -13.06 -0.15
N LEU A 29 -11.62 -12.82 -1.05
CA LEU A 29 -11.58 -11.57 -1.81
C LEU A 29 -12.82 -11.38 -2.70
N ASN A 30 -13.30 -12.42 -3.37
CA ASN A 30 -14.51 -12.35 -4.19
C ASN A 30 -15.76 -12.00 -3.38
N SER A 31 -15.76 -12.28 -2.06
CA SER A 31 -16.86 -11.90 -1.17
C SER A 31 -16.83 -10.42 -0.75
N LEU A 32 -15.68 -9.74 -0.93
CA LEU A 32 -15.49 -8.34 -0.55
C LEU A 32 -15.92 -7.38 -1.66
N LYS A 33 -16.57 -6.28 -1.28
CA LYS A 33 -16.91 -5.18 -2.17
C LYS A 33 -15.75 -4.19 -2.30
N GLY A 34 -15.67 -3.50 -3.45
CA GLY A 34 -14.75 -2.39 -3.64
C GLY A 34 -13.29 -2.79 -3.84
N LEU A 35 -12.99 -4.03 -4.21
CA LEU A 35 -11.63 -4.46 -4.51
C LEU A 35 -11.06 -3.88 -5.82
N SER A 36 -11.93 -3.39 -6.71
CA SER A 36 -11.52 -2.77 -7.97
C SER A 36 -10.57 -1.58 -7.77
N GLN A 37 -10.69 -0.84 -6.66
CA GLN A 37 -9.81 0.28 -6.35
C GLN A 37 -8.34 -0.12 -6.21
N PHE A 38 -8.06 -1.38 -5.81
CA PHE A 38 -6.69 -1.86 -5.67
C PHE A 38 -6.07 -2.24 -7.01
N LYS A 39 -6.87 -2.61 -8.03
CA LYS A 39 -6.45 -3.12 -9.34
C LYS A 39 -5.90 -2.04 -10.28
N GLN A 40 -5.07 -1.16 -9.75
CA GLN A 40 -4.41 -0.11 -10.50
C GLN A 40 -3.11 0.30 -9.80
N GLU A 41 -2.26 0.94 -10.59
CA GLU A 41 -1.06 1.61 -10.10
C GLU A 41 -1.42 2.64 -9.03
N LYS A 42 -0.70 2.63 -7.92
CA LYS A 42 -0.96 3.55 -6.80
C LYS A 42 0.26 3.80 -5.96
N ILE A 43 0.25 4.90 -5.21
CA ILE A 43 1.20 5.10 -4.12
C ILE A 43 0.60 4.52 -2.85
N ILE A 44 1.35 3.64 -2.21
CA ILE A 44 0.99 3.08 -0.89
C ILE A 44 1.85 3.76 0.17
N SER A 45 1.19 4.22 1.24
CA SER A 45 1.85 4.92 2.36
C SER A 45 1.49 4.24 3.67
N GLN A 46 2.43 4.17 4.60
CA GLN A 46 2.12 3.78 5.98
C GLN A 46 1.11 4.75 6.59
N ARG A 47 0.15 4.24 7.36
CA ARG A 47 -0.76 5.07 8.18
C ARG A 47 -0.12 5.41 9.55
N ILE A 48 1.17 5.72 9.56
CA ILE A 48 1.93 6.17 10.72
C ILE A 48 2.86 7.27 10.22
N ILE A 49 2.93 8.35 10.99
CA ILE A 49 3.81 9.48 10.74
C ILE A 49 4.94 9.42 11.76
N ALA A 50 6.18 9.32 11.28
CA ALA A 50 7.34 9.33 12.17
C ALA A 50 7.89 10.75 12.31
N HIS A 51 7.96 11.24 13.54
CA HIS A 51 8.72 12.45 13.86
C HIS A 51 10.17 12.05 14.16
N VAL A 52 11.12 12.59 13.40
CA VAL A 52 12.53 12.23 13.51
C VAL A 52 13.35 13.48 13.79
N THR A 53 13.95 13.56 14.98
CA THR A 53 14.65 14.75 15.48
C THR A 53 16.14 14.83 15.10
N LYS A 54 16.72 13.72 14.61
CA LYS A 54 18.15 13.65 14.22
C LYS A 54 18.34 13.18 12.76
N PRO A 55 19.35 13.66 12.03
CA PRO A 55 20.26 14.78 12.36
C PRO A 55 19.59 16.16 12.27
N LYS A 56 18.39 16.24 11.68
CA LYS A 56 17.57 17.45 11.60
C LYS A 56 16.12 17.07 11.86
N ASP A 57 15.41 17.93 12.57
CA ASP A 57 14.00 17.78 12.82
C ASP A 57 13.19 17.72 11.50
N ARG A 58 12.41 16.65 11.35
CA ARG A 58 11.57 16.39 10.17
C ARG A 58 10.50 15.37 10.47
N ILE A 59 9.46 15.40 9.64
CA ILE A 59 8.46 14.33 9.56
C ILE A 59 8.85 13.38 8.43
N VAL A 60 8.70 12.08 8.65
CA VAL A 60 8.92 11.03 7.67
C VAL A 60 7.64 10.23 7.50
N ILE A 61 7.18 10.15 6.25
CA ILE A 61 6.14 9.23 5.80
C ILE A 61 6.81 8.23 4.88
N MET A 62 6.62 6.94 5.15
CA MET A 62 7.14 5.88 4.29
C MET A 62 6.11 5.55 3.23
N SER A 63 6.53 5.68 1.97
CA SER A 63 5.68 5.42 0.81
C SER A 63 6.45 4.72 -0.29
N SER A 64 5.74 3.91 -1.08
CA SER A 64 6.26 3.22 -2.25
C SER A 64 5.25 3.28 -3.39
N TYR A 65 5.75 3.20 -4.62
CA TYR A 65 4.93 2.92 -5.79
C TYR A 65 4.56 1.44 -5.82
N ASP A 66 3.29 1.15 -6.06
CA ASP A 66 2.73 -0.19 -6.25
C ASP A 66 2.15 -0.26 -7.66
N GLU A 67 2.95 -0.78 -8.58
CA GLU A 67 2.60 -0.97 -9.98
C GLU A 67 1.64 -2.15 -10.19
N LYS A 68 1.67 -3.13 -9.28
CA LYS A 68 0.95 -4.41 -9.42
C LYS A 68 -0.50 -4.35 -8.96
N GLY A 69 -0.93 -3.24 -8.35
CA GLY A 69 -2.27 -3.14 -7.79
C GLY A 69 -2.51 -4.10 -6.63
N THR A 70 -1.52 -4.26 -5.75
CA THR A 70 -1.54 -5.20 -4.63
C THR A 70 -2.64 -4.86 -3.62
N ILE A 71 -3.24 -5.87 -2.99
CA ILE A 71 -4.21 -5.67 -1.89
C ILE A 71 -3.50 -5.06 -0.69
N THR A 72 -4.10 -4.06 -0.07
CA THR A 72 -3.57 -3.45 1.16
C THR A 72 -4.57 -3.52 2.29
N VAL A 73 -4.07 -3.58 3.53
CA VAL A 73 -4.91 -3.61 4.74
C VAL A 73 -5.04 -2.22 5.36
N ASN A 74 -5.90 -2.09 6.38
CA ASN A 74 -6.24 -0.81 7.01
C ASN A 74 -5.08 0.00 7.62
N THR A 75 -3.89 -0.57 7.74
CA THR A 75 -2.66 0.17 8.16
C THR A 75 -2.00 0.94 7.01
N VAL A 76 -2.57 0.88 5.80
CA VAL A 76 -2.04 1.50 4.58
C VAL A 76 -3.02 2.54 4.06
N SER A 77 -2.49 3.63 3.53
CA SER A 77 -3.23 4.62 2.74
C SER A 77 -2.87 4.47 1.27
N ASN A 78 -3.88 4.44 0.40
CA ASN A 78 -3.74 4.27 -1.04
C ASN A 78 -4.03 5.60 -1.72
N THR A 79 -3.03 6.19 -2.38
CA THR A 79 -3.19 7.38 -3.21
C THR A 79 -3.28 6.92 -4.66
N ILE A 80 -4.45 7.13 -5.25
CA ILE A 80 -4.81 6.65 -6.59
C ILE A 80 -5.00 7.88 -7.48
N LEU A 81 -4.45 7.83 -8.69
CA LEU A 81 -4.67 8.84 -9.72
C LEU A 81 -6.07 8.65 -10.32
N LYS A 82 -6.92 9.69 -10.27
CA LYS A 82 -8.30 9.62 -10.78
C LYS A 82 -8.40 9.87 -12.28
N GLU A 83 -7.52 10.69 -12.84
CA GLU A 83 -7.52 11.07 -14.26
C GLU A 83 -6.09 11.00 -14.79
N LYS A 84 -5.87 10.18 -15.83
CA LYS A 84 -4.59 10.08 -16.53
C LYS A 84 -4.69 11.04 -17.71
N ASN A 85 -4.21 12.28 -17.55
CA ASN A 85 -4.09 13.19 -18.70
C ASN A 85 -3.09 12.56 -19.67
N MET A 86 -3.56 12.15 -20.83
CA MET A 86 -2.71 11.67 -21.92
C MET A 86 -2.03 12.91 -22.52
N ILE A 87 -0.72 13.01 -22.31
CA ILE A 87 0.16 13.94 -23.02
C ILE A 87 0.66 13.22 -24.28
#